data_AF-A0A1C6HND6-F1
#
_entry.id   AF-A0A1C6HND6-F1
#
_cell.length_a   1.000
_cell.length_b   1.000
_cell.length_c   1.000
_cell.angle_alpha   90.00
_cell.angle_beta   90.00
_cell.angle_gamma   90.00
#
_symmetry.space_group_name_H-M   'P 1'
#
loop_
_entity.id
_entity.type
_entity.pdbx_description
1 polymer ?
#
loop_
_entity_poly.entity_id
_entity_poly.type
_entity_poly.pdbx_seq_one_letter_code
_entity_poly.pdbx_strand_id
1 'polypeptide(L)'
;MCDYEDYSFVVEKAYDKIYKLAYKKAKEIYGESLPYLIAERLEKELLFIKKYNYAGYYLLTYKAVSYIRQSGEYVTNRDYSSVLVAFLLGINTANPLPPHYYCADCHYVYFDNSQIERPPKSLCKSE
;
A
#
# COMPACT_ATOMS: atom_id res chain seq x y z
N MET A 1 9.77 17.86 30.73
CA MET A 1 8.50 17.11 30.55
C MET A 1 8.18 17.26 29.08
N CYS A 2 8.16 16.18 28.30
CA CYS A 2 7.84 16.29 26.87
C CYS A 2 6.34 16.55 26.74
N ASP A 3 5.95 17.65 26.12
CA ASP A 3 4.55 18.06 26.02
C ASP A 3 3.77 17.10 25.13
N TYR A 4 2.66 16.57 25.66
CA TYR A 4 1.85 15.54 25.01
C TYR A 4 1.16 16.04 23.72
N GLU A 5 0.89 17.35 23.64
CA GLU A 5 0.30 17.99 22.46
C GLU A 5 1.24 17.98 21.24
N ASP A 6 2.55 18.19 21.45
CA ASP A 6 3.55 18.14 20.38
C ASP A 6 3.71 16.70 19.83
N TYR A 7 3.65 15.70 20.72
CA TYR A 7 3.68 14.29 20.32
C TYR A 7 2.50 13.90 19.43
N SER A 8 1.29 14.36 19.76
CA SER A 8 0.09 14.10 18.94
C SER A 8 0.21 14.70 17.54
N PHE A 9 0.71 15.93 17.44
CA PHE A 9 0.90 16.62 16.16
C PHE A 9 1.90 15.91 15.24
N VAL A 10 2.98 15.35 15.81
CA VAL A 10 3.96 14.55 15.05
C VAL A 10 3.32 13.26 14.52
N VAL A 11 2.48 12.59 15.33
CA VAL A 11 1.79 11.35 14.92
C VAL A 11 0.79 11.63 13.79
N GLU A 12 0.02 12.72 13.87
CA GLU A 12 -0.92 13.11 12.82
C GLU A 12 -0.22 13.40 11.49
N LYS A 13 0.86 14.18 11.51
CA LYS A 13 1.65 14.44 10.30
C LYS A 13 2.24 13.16 9.70
N ALA A 14 2.69 12.23 10.54
CA ALA A 14 3.18 10.95 10.07
C ALA A 14 2.06 10.14 9.40
N TYR A 15 0.86 10.12 10.00
CA TYR A 15 -0.30 9.44 9.44
C TYR A 15 -0.69 10.02 8.08
N ASP A 16 -0.83 11.33 7.97
CA ASP A 16 -1.19 12.01 6.72
C ASP A 16 -0.20 11.70 5.60
N LYS A 17 1.10 11.61 5.94
CA LYS A 17 2.12 11.27 4.97
C LYS A 17 1.98 9.84 4.47
N ILE A 18 1.79 8.87 5.38
CA ILE A 18 1.59 7.46 5.05
C ILE A 18 0.31 7.27 4.24
N TYR A 19 -0.80 7.91 4.66
CA TYR A 19 -2.08 7.88 3.96
C TYR A 19 -1.90 8.31 2.50
N LYS A 20 -1.30 9.49 2.26
CA LYS A 20 -1.08 10.03 0.92
C LYS A 20 -0.18 9.14 0.06
N LEU A 21 0.89 8.59 0.64
CA LEU A 21 1.80 7.69 -0.08
C LEU A 21 1.11 6.39 -0.49
N ALA A 22 0.40 5.75 0.44
CA ALA A 22 -0.29 4.49 0.20
C ALA A 22 -1.40 4.67 -0.85
N TYR A 23 -2.21 5.72 -0.73
CA TYR A 23 -3.27 6.03 -1.70
C TYR A 23 -2.74 6.39 -3.07
N LYS A 24 -1.68 7.21 -3.13
CA LYS A 24 -1.03 7.54 -4.39
C LYS A 24 -0.58 6.26 -5.10
N LYS A 25 0.09 5.35 -4.37
CA LYS A 25 0.57 4.12 -4.98
C LYS A 25 -0.56 3.17 -5.38
N ALA A 26 -1.61 3.07 -4.57
CA ALA A 26 -2.78 2.27 -4.91
C ALA A 26 -3.43 2.76 -6.21
N LYS A 27 -3.56 4.08 -6.37
CA LYS A 27 -4.12 4.68 -7.58
C LYS A 27 -3.22 4.53 -8.80
N GLU A 28 -1.90 4.58 -8.63
CA GLU A 28 -0.95 4.27 -9.71
C GLU A 28 -1.08 2.82 -10.22
N ILE A 29 -1.42 1.87 -9.35
CA ILE A 29 -1.53 0.45 -9.73
C ILE A 29 -2.94 0.13 -10.25
N TYR A 30 -3.96 0.53 -9.50
CA TYR A 30 -5.35 0.10 -9.67
C TYR A 30 -6.29 1.18 -10.21
N GLY A 31 -5.76 2.36 -10.56
CA GLY A 31 -6.51 3.47 -11.13
C GLY A 31 -7.13 4.41 -10.10
N GLU A 32 -7.67 5.54 -10.57
CA GLU A 32 -8.19 6.61 -9.71
C GLU A 32 -9.38 6.16 -8.84
N SER A 33 -10.23 5.30 -9.41
CA SER A 33 -11.34 4.66 -8.71
C SER A 33 -10.96 3.25 -8.29
N LEU A 34 -10.56 3.09 -7.03
CA LEU A 34 -10.12 1.80 -6.50
C LEU A 34 -11.27 0.80 -6.43
N PRO A 35 -11.07 -0.45 -6.86
CA PRO A 35 -12.02 -1.53 -6.62
C PRO A 35 -12.34 -1.69 -5.13
N TYR A 36 -13.61 -1.99 -4.81
CA TYR A 36 -14.11 -2.07 -3.43
C TYR A 36 -13.23 -2.94 -2.53
N LEU A 37 -12.83 -4.14 -2.98
CA LEU A 37 -12.00 -5.06 -2.18
C LEU A 37 -10.63 -4.47 -1.81
N ILE A 38 -10.04 -3.65 -2.69
CA ILE A 38 -8.76 -3.00 -2.45
C ILE A 38 -8.94 -1.82 -1.51
N ALA A 39 -9.95 -0.98 -1.78
CA ALA A 39 -10.26 0.20 -0.97
C ALA A 39 -10.60 -0.19 0.48
N GLU A 40 -11.47 -1.19 0.67
CA GLU A 40 -11.84 -1.70 1.98
C GLU A 40 -10.62 -2.20 2.75
N ARG A 41 -9.76 -3.00 2.10
CA ARG A 41 -8.55 -3.53 2.75
C ARG A 41 -7.58 -2.42 3.14
N LEU A 42 -7.36 -1.46 2.26
CA LEU A 42 -6.48 -0.32 2.49
C LEU A 42 -6.97 0.53 3.67
N GLU A 43 -8.26 0.89 3.66
CA GLU A 43 -8.86 1.69 4.74
C GLU A 43 -8.83 0.97 6.08
N LYS A 44 -9.11 -0.33 6.10
CA LYS A 44 -9.02 -1.14 7.33
C LYS A 44 -7.62 -1.10 7.94
N GLU A 45 -6.57 -1.23 7.12
CA GLU A 45 -5.19 -1.19 7.61
C GLU A 45 -4.75 0.21 8.02
N LEU A 46 -5.12 1.26 7.27
CA LEU A 46 -4.84 2.64 7.63
C LEU A 46 -5.53 3.05 8.93
N LEU A 47 -6.80 2.66 9.11
CA LEU A 47 -7.53 2.90 10.35
C LEU A 47 -6.86 2.20 11.54
N PHE A 48 -6.36 0.98 11.35
CA PHE A 48 -5.58 0.28 12.38
C PHE A 48 -4.29 1.06 12.72
N ILE A 49 -3.53 1.49 11.71
CA ILE A 49 -2.30 2.27 11.91
C ILE A 49 -2.59 3.56 12.69
N LYS A 50 -3.68 4.26 12.36
CA LYS A 50 -4.13 5.47 13.07
C LYS A 50 -4.50 5.16 14.51
N LYS A 51 -5.38 4.17 14.72
CA LYS A 51 -5.93 3.81 16.03
C LYS A 51 -4.86 3.42 17.04
N TYR A 52 -3.82 2.73 16.60
CA TYR A 52 -2.74 2.24 17.46
C TYR A 52 -1.45 3.08 17.37
N ASN A 53 -1.49 4.27 16.75
CA ASN A 53 -0.35 5.20 16.64
C ASN A 53 0.91 4.59 15.99
N TYR A 54 0.75 3.68 15.04
CA TYR A 54 1.86 3.06 14.31
C TYR A 54 2.40 3.94 13.16
N ALA A 55 1.78 5.08 12.86
CA ALA A 55 2.14 5.91 11.72
C ALA A 55 3.63 6.33 11.71
N GLY A 56 4.18 6.70 12.87
CA GLY A 56 5.60 7.06 13.00
C GLY A 56 6.53 5.89 12.66
N TYR A 57 6.19 4.67 13.11
CA TYR A 57 6.94 3.46 12.81
C TYR A 57 6.95 3.15 11.31
N TYR A 58 5.78 3.22 10.66
CA TYR A 58 5.68 2.99 9.20
C TYR A 58 6.47 4.04 8.42
N LEU A 59 6.42 5.31 8.84
CA LEU A 59 7.17 6.38 8.18
C LEU A 59 8.68 6.22 8.33
N LEU A 60 9.15 5.82 9.52
CA LEU A 60 10.55 5.51 9.76
C LEU A 60 11.02 4.35 8.86
N THR A 61 10.26 3.27 8.84
CA THR A 61 10.57 2.08 8.04
C THR A 61 10.58 2.40 6.54
N TYR A 62 9.60 3.17 6.06
CA TYR A 62 9.54 3.65 4.68
C TYR A 62 10.81 4.43 4.30
N LYS A 63 11.25 5.37 5.16
CA LYS A 63 12.46 6.16 4.91
C LYS A 63 13.73 5.29 4.90
N ALA A 64 13.86 4.37 5.85
CA ALA A 64 15.01 3.48 5.94
C ALA A 64 15.13 2.58 4.69
N VAL A 65 14.03 1.92 4.30
CA VAL A 65 13.99 1.09 3.09
C VAL A 65 14.26 1.91 1.83
N SER A 66 13.68 3.10 1.73
CA SER A 66 13.90 4.00 0.59
C SER A 66 15.38 4.41 0.46
N TYR A 67 16.03 4.72 1.57
CA TYR A 67 17.45 5.07 1.60
C TYR A 67 18.35 3.91 1.14
N ILE A 68 18.10 2.69 1.65
CA ILE A 68 18.85 1.48 1.25
C ILE A 68 18.67 1.20 -0.25
N ARG A 69 17.45 1.35 -0.77
CA ARG A 69 17.21 1.16 -2.22
C ARG A 69 17.87 2.22 -3.08
N GLN A 70 17.95 3.46 -2.60
CA GLN A 70 18.67 4.53 -3.29
C GLN A 70 20.18 4.30 -3.31
N SER A 71 20.73 3.55 -2.35
CA SER A 71 22.14 3.14 -2.38
C SER A 71 22.41 1.93 -3.29
N GLY A 72 21.40 1.43 -4.01
CA GLY A 72 21.52 0.29 -4.93
C GLY A 72 21.35 -1.08 -4.27
N GLU A 73 21.07 -1.12 -2.97
CA GLU A 73 20.89 -2.36 -2.22
C GLU A 73 19.40 -2.74 -2.13
N TYR A 74 19.11 -4.04 -2.13
CA TYR A 74 17.74 -4.52 -2.05
C TYR A 74 17.42 -5.07 -0.67
N VAL A 75 16.43 -4.47 -0.02
CA VAL A 75 15.93 -4.90 1.29
C VAL A 75 14.41 -5.09 1.25
N THR A 76 13.95 -6.10 1.98
CA THR A 76 12.54 -6.35 2.25
C THR A 76 12.35 -6.77 3.70
N ASN A 77 11.20 -6.43 4.28
CA ASN A 77 10.86 -6.84 5.64
C ASN A 77 9.85 -8.02 5.61
N ARG A 78 10.28 -9.17 6.13
CA ARG A 78 9.50 -10.41 6.17
C ARG A 78 8.19 -10.25 6.95
N ASP A 79 8.22 -9.54 8.07
CA ASP A 79 7.09 -9.45 9.00
C ASP A 79 5.92 -8.61 8.43
N TYR A 80 6.18 -7.85 7.37
CA TYR A 80 5.19 -7.02 6.68
C TYR A 80 4.61 -7.68 5.42
N SER A 81 4.84 -8.98 5.21
CA SER A 81 4.42 -9.66 3.98
C SER A 81 2.92 -9.73 3.78
N SER A 82 2.13 -9.64 4.86
CA SER A 82 0.67 -9.72 4.86
C SER A 82 -0.03 -8.35 4.87
N VAL A 83 0.74 -7.25 4.86
CA VAL A 83 0.23 -5.88 5.05
C VAL A 83 0.20 -5.13 3.72
N LEU A 84 -0.98 -4.75 3.26
CA LEU A 84 -1.17 -4.03 1.99
C LEU A 84 -0.53 -2.65 2.04
N VAL A 85 -0.67 -1.91 3.15
CA VAL A 85 -0.02 -0.60 3.32
C VAL A 85 1.50 -0.74 3.19
N ALA A 86 2.11 -1.80 3.73
CA ALA A 86 3.55 -2.00 3.60
C ALA A 86 3.98 -2.30 2.15
N PHE A 87 3.17 -3.05 1.40
CA PHE A 87 3.37 -3.24 -0.03
C PHE A 87 3.27 -1.91 -0.80
N LEU A 88 2.25 -1.10 -0.54
CA LEU A 88 2.02 0.18 -1.22
C LEU A 88 3.08 1.24 -0.88
N LEU A 89 3.64 1.19 0.32
CA LEU A 89 4.79 2.03 0.69
C LEU A 89 6.11 1.49 0.12
N GLY A 90 6.11 0.30 -0.47
CA GLY A 90 7.30 -0.39 -0.92
C GLY A 90 8.17 -0.90 0.23
N ILE A 91 7.70 -0.95 1.47
CA ILE A 91 8.43 -1.57 2.58
C ILE A 91 8.63 -3.08 2.33
N ASN A 92 7.61 -3.70 1.73
CA ASN A 92 7.63 -5.08 1.28
C ASN A 92 7.27 -5.17 -0.21
N THR A 93 7.69 -6.24 -0.87
CA THR A 93 7.46 -6.42 -2.32
C THR A 93 6.40 -7.47 -2.65
N ALA A 94 5.96 -8.25 -1.67
CA ALA A 94 4.85 -9.17 -1.84
C ALA A 94 3.51 -8.43 -1.67
N ASN A 95 2.63 -8.56 -2.66
CA ASN A 95 1.26 -8.05 -2.60
C ASN A 95 0.37 -9.04 -1.83
N PRO A 96 -0.25 -8.65 -0.71
CA PRO A 96 -1.02 -9.57 0.13
C PRO A 96 -2.49 -9.73 -0.28
N LEU A 97 -2.93 -9.05 -1.34
CA LEU A 97 -4.28 -9.21 -1.86
C LEU A 97 -4.48 -10.62 -2.44
N PRO A 98 -5.73 -11.11 -2.52
CA PRO A 98 -6.03 -12.32 -3.26
C PRO A 98 -5.46 -12.26 -4.69
N PRO A 99 -5.07 -13.39 -5.30
CA PRO A 99 -4.58 -13.41 -6.68
C PRO A 99 -5.52 -12.65 -7.62
N HIS A 100 -4.96 -11.72 -8.38
CA HIS A 100 -5.71 -10.91 -9.33
C HIS A 100 -4.80 -10.46 -10.46
N TYR A 101 -5.43 -10.19 -11.60
CA TYR A 101 -4.80 -9.52 -12.71
C TYR A 101 -5.10 -8.03 -12.63
N TYR A 102 -4.11 -7.19 -12.95
CA TYR A 102 -4.34 -5.78 -13.21
C TYR A 102 -3.63 -5.37 -14.52
N CYS A 103 -4.24 -4.43 -15.23
CA CYS A 103 -3.62 -3.81 -16.40
C CYS A 103 -2.89 -2.53 -15.98
N ALA A 104 -1.63 -2.37 -16.41
CA ALA A 104 -0.87 -1.15 -16.16
C ALA A 104 -1.37 0.06 -16.96
N ASP A 105 -2.04 -0.17 -18.11
CA ASP A 105 -2.45 0.88 -19.04
C ASP A 105 -3.85 1.43 -18.72
N CYS A 106 -4.85 0.55 -18.56
CA CYS A 106 -6.23 0.95 -18.30
C CYS A 106 -6.70 0.68 -16.86
N HIS A 107 -5.82 0.18 -16.00
CA HIS A 107 -6.10 -0.10 -14.58
C HIS A 107 -7.26 -1.07 -14.31
N TYR A 108 -7.70 -1.84 -15.32
CA TYR A 108 -8.70 -2.88 -15.12
C TYR A 108 -8.17 -3.95 -14.17
N VAL A 109 -8.95 -4.30 -13.14
CA VAL A 109 -8.61 -5.31 -12.13
C VAL A 109 -9.62 -6.45 -12.21
N TYR A 110 -9.10 -7.68 -12.28
CA TYR A 110 -9.89 -8.91 -12.29
C TYR A 110 -9.44 -9.82 -11.16
N PHE A 111 -10.33 -10.04 -10.19
CA PHE A 111 -10.16 -11.05 -9.14
C PHE A 111 -10.74 -12.36 -9.65
N ASP A 112 -9.89 -13.38 -9.77
CA ASP A 112 -10.31 -14.69 -10.22
C ASP A 112 -10.78 -15.53 -9.03
N ASN A 113 -12.01 -16.01 -9.09
CA ASN A 113 -12.58 -16.92 -8.10
C ASN A 113 -12.37 -18.40 -8.48
N SER A 114 -11.88 -18.68 -9.70
CA SER A 114 -11.63 -20.00 -10.26
C SER A 114 -10.15 -20.18 -10.58
N GLN A 115 -9.48 -21.15 -9.99
CA GLN A 115 -8.00 -21.22 -9.94
C GLN A 115 -7.21 -21.38 -11.26
N ILE A 116 -7.76 -21.21 -12.48
CA ILE A 116 -7.12 -21.85 -13.67
C ILE A 116 -7.07 -21.03 -14.98
N GLU A 117 -7.82 -19.94 -15.20
CA GLU A 117 -7.78 -19.26 -16.53
C GLU A 117 -7.47 -17.76 -16.47
N ARG A 118 -6.46 -17.33 -17.25
CA ARG A 118 -6.17 -15.91 -17.45
C ARG A 118 -7.39 -15.24 -18.12
N PRO A 119 -7.87 -14.08 -17.61
CA PRO A 119 -8.98 -13.37 -18.24
C PRO A 119 -8.61 -12.99 -19.69
N PRO A 120 -9.56 -13.09 -20.64
CA PRO A 120 -9.32 -12.70 -22.02
C PRO A 120 -8.93 -11.23 -22.12
N LYS A 121 -7.96 -10.91 -23.00
CA LYS A 121 -7.49 -9.54 -23.22
C LYS A 121 -8.59 -8.57 -23.64
N SER A 122 -9.69 -9.06 -24.21
CA SER A 122 -10.86 -8.27 -24.59
C SER A 122 -11.56 -7.57 -23.40
N LEU A 123 -11.33 -8.02 -22.16
CA LEU A 123 -11.83 -7.34 -20.96
C LEU A 123 -11.02 -6.08 -20.63
N CYS A 124 -9.82 -5.98 -21.18
CA CYS A 124 -8.95 -4.82 -21.04
C CYS A 124 -9.37 -3.76 -22.07
N LYS A 125 -9.58 -2.52 -21.61
CA LYS A 125 -10.02 -1.41 -22.48
C LYS A 125 -8.86 -0.71 -23.21
N SER A 126 -7.65 -1.22 -23.09
CA SER A 126 -6.54 -0.79 -23.95
C SER A 126 -6.79 -1.35 -25.34
N GLU A 127 -7.03 -0.48 -26.30
CA GLU A 127 -7.23 -0.80 -27.73
C GLU A 127 -6.18 -1.77 -28.28
#